data_AF-A0A8T7BGT7-F1
#
_entry.id   AF-A0A8T7BGT7-F1
#
_cell.length_a   1.000
_cell.length_b   1.000
_cell.length_c   1.000
_cell.angle_alpha   90.00
_cell.angle_beta   90.00
_cell.angle_gamma   90.00
#
_symmetry.space_group_name_H-M   'P 1'
#
loop_
_entity.id
_entity.type
_entity.pdbx_description
1 polymer ?
#
loop_
_entity_poly.entity_id
_entity_poly.type
_entity_poly.pdbx_seq_one_letter_code
_entity_poly.pdbx_strand_id
1 'polypeptide(L)'
;MTHQTGDWTLRLLLLTLALTPLKKATGIPDFIRFRRMAGLFVYFYASCHFLIWFLADHGLDIVSMLDDVVERPYVTLGFIAYLLLTPLAITSNRWSIRKLGRKWKQLHRLVYVIILLAVAHYLWLVKAD
;
A
#
# COMPACT_ATOMS: atom_id res chain seq x y z
N MET A 1 -9.93 15.05 4.63
CA MET A 1 -10.18 13.62 4.93
C MET A 1 -9.21 12.69 4.22
N THR A 2 -8.81 13.00 2.98
CA THR A 2 -7.73 12.33 2.22
C THR A 2 -6.39 12.24 2.97
N HIS A 3 -5.94 13.33 3.61
CA HIS A 3 -4.67 13.31 4.37
C HIS A 3 -4.68 12.31 5.54
N GLN A 4 -5.78 12.25 6.30
CA GLN A 4 -5.88 11.33 7.44
C GLN A 4 -5.87 9.85 7.01
N THR A 5 -6.56 9.51 5.91
CA THR A 5 -6.53 8.12 5.39
C THR A 5 -5.17 7.76 4.81
N GLY A 6 -4.44 8.72 4.23
CA GLY A 6 -3.06 8.57 3.80
C GLY A 6 -2.09 8.28 4.96
N ASP A 7 -2.18 9.06 6.04
CA ASP A 7 -1.38 8.86 7.26
C ASP A 7 -1.58 7.47 7.88
N TRP A 8 -2.84 7.03 8.00
CA TRP A 8 -3.15 5.71 8.55
C TRP A 8 -2.65 4.58 7.65
N THR A 9 -2.70 4.76 6.32
CA THR A 9 -2.15 3.79 5.36
C THR A 9 -0.64 3.64 5.55
N LEU A 10 0.09 4.76 5.69
CA LEU A 10 1.53 4.74 5.90
C LEU A 10 1.91 4.13 7.27
N ARG A 11 1.17 4.47 8.34
CA ARG A 11 1.38 3.88 9.67
C ARG A 11 1.14 2.37 9.69
N LEU A 12 0.06 1.91 9.06
CA LEU A 12 -0.25 0.48 8.95
C LEU A 12 0.77 -0.27 8.08
N LEU A 13 1.28 0.37 7.03
CA LEU A 13 2.33 -0.20 6.18
C LEU A 13 3.64 -0.38 6.96
N LEU A 14 4.05 0.65 7.72
CA LEU A 14 5.23 0.58 8.60
C LEU A 14 5.05 -0.49 9.71
N LEU A 15 3.88 -0.55 10.34
CA LEU A 15 3.54 -1.61 11.31
C LEU A 15 3.66 -3.00 10.68
N THR A 16 3.15 -3.18 9.46
CA THR A 16 3.21 -4.46 8.74
C THR A 16 4.66 -4.89 8.48
N LEU A 17 5.54 -3.95 8.15
CA LEU A 17 6.97 -4.22 7.98
C LEU A 17 7.62 -4.59 9.32
N ALA A 18 7.28 -3.86 10.39
CA ALA A 18 7.82 -4.04 11.73
C ALA A 18 7.47 -5.40 12.38
N LEU A 19 6.38 -6.05 11.97
CA LEU A 19 6.04 -7.40 12.46
C LEU A 19 7.14 -8.44 12.21
N THR A 20 7.92 -8.29 11.14
CA THR A 20 9.00 -9.23 10.79
C THR A 20 10.23 -9.12 11.73
N PRO A 21 10.81 -7.92 11.98
CA PRO A 21 11.86 -7.77 12.98
C PRO A 21 11.33 -8.00 14.41
N LEU A 22 10.09 -7.64 14.72
CA LEU A 22 9.50 -7.88 16.05
C LEU A 22 9.45 -9.38 16.37
N LYS A 23 9.09 -10.22 15.40
CA LYS A 23 9.16 -11.68 15.53
C LYS A 23 10.59 -12.19 15.73
N LYS A 24 11.58 -11.58 15.09
CA LYS A 24 13.00 -11.94 15.29
C LYS A 24 13.50 -11.54 16.68
N ALA A 25 13.04 -10.40 17.20
CA ALA A 25 13.44 -9.90 18.51
C ALA A 25 12.73 -10.62 19.68
N THR A 26 11.44 -10.93 19.53
CA THR A 26 10.62 -11.52 20.61
C THR A 26 10.53 -13.05 20.54
N GLY A 27 10.85 -13.65 19.39
CA GLY A 27 10.70 -15.10 19.17
C GLY A 27 9.25 -15.59 19.05
N ILE A 28 8.24 -14.73 19.24
CA ILE A 28 6.83 -15.13 19.26
C ILE A 28 6.36 -15.43 17.82
N PRO A 29 5.93 -16.67 17.48
CA PRO A 29 5.55 -17.04 16.12
C PRO A 29 4.27 -16.35 15.62
N ASP A 30 3.39 -15.96 16.53
CA ASP A 30 2.05 -15.43 16.19
C ASP A 30 2.09 -14.09 15.48
N PHE A 31 3.14 -13.29 15.63
CA PHE A 31 3.30 -12.04 14.87
C PHE A 31 3.30 -12.25 13.35
N ILE A 32 3.74 -13.42 12.86
CA ILE A 32 3.68 -13.75 11.43
C ILE A 32 2.24 -14.01 10.98
N ARG A 33 1.36 -14.52 11.85
CA ARG A 33 -0.06 -14.74 11.51
C ARG A 33 -0.77 -13.42 11.24
N PHE A 34 -0.47 -12.38 12.03
CA PHE A 34 -1.04 -11.05 11.85
C PHE A 34 -0.57 -10.33 10.59
N ARG A 35 0.61 -10.68 10.04
CA ARG A 35 1.17 -10.02 8.86
C ARG A 35 0.23 -10.03 7.66
N ARG A 36 -0.53 -11.12 7.47
CA ARG A 36 -1.48 -11.24 6.36
C ARG A 36 -2.71 -10.34 6.57
N MET A 37 -3.26 -10.32 7.78
CA MET A 37 -4.37 -9.42 8.10
C MET A 37 -3.93 -7.96 7.98
N ALA A 38 -2.78 -7.60 8.55
CA ALA A 38 -2.22 -6.26 8.47
C ALA A 38 -2.02 -5.80 7.02
N GLY A 39 -1.45 -6.65 6.15
CA GLY A 39 -1.32 -6.32 4.73
C GLY A 39 -2.65 -6.10 3.99
N LEU A 40 -3.69 -6.86 4.35
CA LEU A 40 -5.04 -6.64 3.80
C LEU A 40 -5.66 -5.34 4.31
N PHE A 41 -5.44 -4.99 5.59
CA PHE A 41 -5.85 -3.69 6.13
C PHE A 41 -5.13 -2.53 5.45
N VAL A 42 -3.83 -2.64 5.17
CA VAL A 42 -3.09 -1.64 4.40
C VAL A 42 -3.74 -1.42 3.03
N TYR A 43 -4.08 -2.49 2.32
CA TYR A 43 -4.77 -2.38 1.04
C TYR A 43 -6.17 -1.77 1.17
N PHE A 44 -6.94 -2.18 2.17
CA PHE A 44 -8.27 -1.61 2.44
C PHE A 44 -8.21 -0.09 2.65
N TYR A 45 -7.31 0.38 3.53
CA TYR A 45 -7.15 1.81 3.77
C TYR A 45 -6.59 2.56 2.54
N ALA A 46 -5.68 1.94 1.78
CA ALA A 46 -5.20 2.50 0.52
C ALA A 46 -6.33 2.63 -0.52
N SER A 47 -7.22 1.64 -0.63
CA SER A 47 -8.41 1.72 -1.50
C SER A 47 -9.38 2.79 -1.03
N CYS A 48 -9.60 2.95 0.28
CA CYS A 48 -10.40 4.06 0.79
C CYS A 48 -9.78 5.41 0.46
N HIS A 49 -8.46 5.56 0.62
CA HIS A 49 -7.75 6.79 0.28
C HIS A 49 -7.88 7.11 -1.22
N PHE A 50 -7.60 6.14 -2.09
CA PHE A 50 -7.77 6.27 -3.53
C PHE A 50 -9.22 6.61 -3.91
N LEU A 51 -10.21 5.95 -3.31
CA LEU A 51 -11.61 6.16 -3.62
C LEU A 51 -12.08 7.56 -3.19
N ILE A 52 -11.64 8.04 -2.03
CA ILE A 52 -11.97 9.40 -1.58
C ILE A 52 -11.38 10.42 -2.56
N TRP A 53 -10.11 10.30 -2.93
CA TRP A 53 -9.49 11.19 -3.92
C TRP A 53 -10.23 11.12 -5.27
N PHE A 54 -10.49 9.92 -5.78
CA PHE A 54 -11.15 9.74 -7.08
C PHE A 54 -12.61 10.23 -7.10
N LEU A 55 -13.36 10.05 -6.00
CA LEU A 55 -14.75 10.47 -5.91
C LEU A 55 -14.90 11.95 -5.55
N ALA A 56 -14.17 12.41 -4.52
CA ALA A 56 -14.32 13.76 -3.98
C ALA A 56 -13.64 14.81 -4.86
N ASP A 57 -12.45 14.51 -5.40
CA ASP A 57 -11.65 15.51 -6.13
C ASP A 57 -11.92 15.44 -7.64
N HIS A 58 -12.26 14.27 -8.17
CA HIS A 58 -12.48 14.04 -9.62
C HIS A 58 -13.91 13.62 -10.00
N GLY A 59 -14.81 13.39 -9.05
CA GLY A 59 -16.22 13.08 -9.36
C GLY A 59 -16.44 11.80 -10.19
N LEU A 60 -15.53 10.82 -10.09
CA LEU A 60 -15.47 9.60 -10.93
C LEU A 60 -15.07 9.83 -12.40
N ASP A 61 -14.58 11.00 -12.76
CA ASP A 61 -14.03 11.23 -14.10
C ASP A 61 -12.62 10.65 -14.21
N ILE A 62 -12.50 9.57 -14.99
CA ILE A 62 -11.24 8.87 -15.23
C ILE A 62 -10.25 9.75 -15.99
N VAL A 63 -10.71 10.63 -16.89
CA VAL A 63 -9.83 11.47 -17.71
C VAL A 63 -9.19 12.53 -16.81
N SER A 64 -10.00 13.27 -16.06
CA SER A 64 -9.52 14.25 -15.09
C SER A 64 -8.56 13.63 -14.05
N MET A 65 -8.88 12.43 -13.57
CA MET A 65 -8.01 11.69 -12.66
C MET A 65 -6.65 11.38 -13.31
N LEU A 66 -6.63 10.88 -14.54
CA LEU A 66 -5.38 10.53 -15.23
C LEU A 66 -4.55 11.77 -15.56
N ASP A 67 -5.18 12.88 -15.91
CA ASP A 67 -4.47 14.16 -16.13
C ASP A 67 -3.76 14.60 -14.85
N ASP A 68 -4.43 14.52 -13.69
CA ASP A 68 -3.80 14.84 -12.39
C ASP A 68 -2.64 13.90 -12.04
N VAL A 69 -2.77 12.60 -12.34
CA VAL A 69 -1.69 11.61 -12.17
C VAL A 69 -0.46 11.98 -13.01
N VAL A 70 -0.65 12.55 -14.20
CA VAL A 70 0.45 12.93 -15.10
C VAL A 70 1.04 14.29 -14.71
N GLU A 71 0.20 15.25 -14.35
CA GLU A 71 0.61 16.60 -13.99
C GLU A 71 1.31 16.68 -12.63
N ARG A 72 0.95 15.79 -11.68
CA ARG A 72 1.46 15.82 -10.32
C ARG A 72 2.33 14.61 -9.98
N PRO A 73 3.68 14.74 -9.96
CA PRO A 73 4.59 13.63 -9.70
C PRO A 73 4.33 12.90 -8.38
N TYR A 74 3.92 13.63 -7.33
CA TYR A 74 3.60 13.02 -6.05
C TYR A 74 2.38 12.11 -6.16
N VAL A 75 1.31 12.52 -6.87
CA VAL A 75 0.12 11.69 -7.11
C VAL A 75 0.50 10.44 -7.91
N THR A 76 1.38 10.57 -8.91
CA THR A 76 1.91 9.42 -9.67
C THR A 76 2.54 8.37 -8.77
N LEU A 77 3.39 8.79 -7.82
CA LEU A 77 4.04 7.87 -6.88
C LEU A 77 3.03 7.10 -6.03
N GLY A 78 2.00 7.79 -5.53
CA GLY A 78 0.91 7.19 -4.76
C GLY A 78 0.09 6.19 -5.60
N PHE A 79 -0.24 6.56 -6.84
CA PHE A 79 -0.98 5.72 -7.76
C PHE A 79 -0.21 4.45 -8.14
N ILE A 80 1.09 4.57 -8.47
CA ILE A 80 1.95 3.41 -8.75
C ILE A 80 2.06 2.51 -7.53
N ALA A 81 2.23 3.08 -6.32
CA ALA A 81 2.27 2.30 -5.09
C ALA A 81 0.97 1.50 -4.87
N TYR A 82 -0.19 2.12 -5.12
CA TYR A 82 -1.49 1.45 -5.06
C TYR A 82 -1.59 0.31 -6.08
N LEU A 83 -1.23 0.55 -7.35
CA LEU A 83 -1.22 -0.47 -8.40
C LEU A 83 -0.32 -1.67 -8.07
N LEU A 84 0.85 -1.43 -7.48
CA LEU A 84 1.75 -2.49 -7.03
C LEU A 84 1.20 -3.23 -5.81
N LEU A 85 0.43 -2.58 -4.95
CA LEU A 85 -0.19 -3.20 -3.77
C LEU A 85 -1.34 -4.13 -4.15
N THR A 86 -2.08 -3.82 -5.21
CA THR A 86 -3.21 -4.63 -5.72
C THR A 86 -2.87 -6.11 -5.97
N PRO A 87 -1.83 -6.49 -6.74
CA PRO A 87 -1.48 -7.89 -6.93
C PRO A 87 -1.03 -8.57 -5.63
N LEU A 88 -0.44 -7.84 -4.67
CA LEU A 88 -0.09 -8.40 -3.35
C LEU A 88 -1.35 -8.73 -2.56
N ALA A 89 -2.36 -7.86 -2.59
CA ALA A 89 -3.65 -8.11 -1.94
C ALA A 89 -4.39 -9.30 -2.57
N ILE A 90 -4.47 -9.35 -3.91
CA ILE A 90 -5.11 -10.46 -4.64
C ILE A 90 -4.42 -11.79 -4.34
N THR A 91 -3.09 -11.81 -4.31
CA THR A 91 -2.30 -13.02 -4.05
C THR A 91 -2.11 -13.33 -2.56
N SER A 92 -2.73 -12.55 -1.67
CA SER A 92 -2.78 -12.80 -0.23
C SER A 92 -3.82 -13.85 0.13
N ASN A 93 -3.89 -14.97 -0.61
CA ASN A 93 -4.79 -16.08 -0.35
C ASN A 93 -4.06 -17.45 -0.31
N ARG A 94 -4.62 -18.41 0.44
CA ARG A 94 -3.99 -19.74 0.64
C ARG A 94 -3.85 -20.53 -0.66
N TRP A 95 -4.67 -20.23 -1.67
CA TRP A 95 -4.61 -20.87 -2.98
C TRP A 95 -3.43 -20.33 -3.80
N SER A 96 -3.28 -19.01 -3.89
CA SER A 96 -2.17 -18.32 -4.56
C SER A 96 -0.82 -18.67 -3.95
N ILE A 97 -0.72 -18.77 -2.62
CA ILE A 97 0.53 -19.20 -1.95
C ILE A 97 0.93 -20.60 -2.41
N ARG A 98 -0.02 -21.54 -2.47
CA ARG A 98 0.23 -22.92 -2.90
C ARG A 98 0.52 -23.02 -4.40
N LYS A 99 -0.19 -22.25 -5.23
CA LYS A 99 -0.07 -22.30 -6.70
C LYS A 99 1.20 -21.61 -7.23
N LEU A 100 1.58 -20.46 -6.67
CA LEU A 100 2.72 -19.67 -7.13
C LEU A 100 4.06 -20.10 -6.50
N GLY A 101 4.04 -20.75 -5.34
CA GLY A 101 5.24 -21.29 -4.68
C GLY A 101 6.36 -20.25 -4.52
N ARG A 102 7.51 -20.47 -5.17
CA ARG A 102 8.67 -19.57 -5.10
C ARG A 102 8.39 -18.19 -5.71
N LYS A 103 7.58 -18.10 -6.78
CA LYS A 103 7.22 -16.82 -7.42
C LYS A 103 6.40 -15.92 -6.50
N TRP A 104 5.62 -16.50 -5.57
CA TRP A 104 4.86 -15.75 -4.57
C TRP A 104 5.77 -14.88 -3.70
N LYS A 105 6.92 -15.43 -3.27
CA LYS A 105 7.91 -14.70 -2.46
C LYS A 105 8.59 -13.58 -3.25
N GLN A 106 8.80 -13.75 -4.55
CA GLN A 106 9.33 -12.70 -5.42
C GLN A 106 8.32 -11.55 -5.58
N LEU A 107 7.07 -11.88 -5.86
CA LEU A 107 5.98 -10.90 -5.95
C LEU A 107 5.83 -10.11 -4.65
N HIS A 108 5.81 -10.79 -3.50
CA HIS A 108 5.68 -10.10 -2.20
C HIS A 108 6.92 -9.29 -1.80
N ARG A 109 8.04 -9.40 -2.52
CA ARG A 109 9.20 -8.53 -2.34
C ARG A 109 8.94 -7.11 -2.82
N LEU A 110 7.94 -6.91 -3.69
CA LEU A 110 7.49 -5.58 -4.12
C LEU A 110 7.04 -4.70 -2.95
N VAL A 111 6.71 -5.27 -1.79
CA VAL A 111 6.37 -4.50 -0.58
C VAL A 111 7.45 -3.48 -0.21
N TYR A 112 8.74 -3.79 -0.47
CA TYR A 112 9.83 -2.85 -0.19
C TYR A 112 9.82 -1.66 -1.17
N VAL A 113 9.48 -1.91 -2.44
CA VAL A 113 9.31 -0.85 -3.45
C VAL A 113 8.09 0.01 -3.11
N ILE A 114 6.98 -0.62 -2.73
CA ILE A 114 5.75 0.07 -2.32
C ILE A 114 6.00 1.01 -1.14
N ILE A 115 6.76 0.57 -0.13
CA ILE A 115 7.13 1.42 1.01
C ILE A 115 7.93 2.64 0.55
N LEU A 116 8.91 2.44 -0.32
CA LEU A 116 9.74 3.54 -0.80
C LEU A 116 8.90 4.57 -1.59
N LEU A 117 8.00 4.10 -2.45
CA LEU A 117 7.07 4.95 -3.19
C LEU A 117 6.08 5.66 -2.27
N ALA A 118 5.52 4.98 -1.27
CA ALA A 118 4.57 5.56 -0.32
C ALA A 118 5.23 6.64 0.56
N VAL A 119 6.46 6.42 1.00
CA VAL A 119 7.24 7.42 1.74
C VAL A 119 7.58 8.60 0.83
N ALA A 120 8.00 8.37 -0.40
CA ALA A 120 8.30 9.44 -1.35
C ALA A 120 7.06 10.28 -1.68
N HIS A 121 5.91 9.64 -1.91
CA HIS A 121 4.61 10.29 -2.07
C HIS A 121 4.28 11.20 -0.89
N TYR A 122 4.41 10.68 0.34
CA TYR A 122 4.12 11.43 1.56
C TYR A 122 5.06 12.62 1.79
N LEU A 123 6.37 12.40 1.64
CA LEU A 123 7.37 13.46 1.84
C LEU A 123 7.22 14.59 0.83
N TRP A 124 6.81 14.27 -0.40
CA TRP A 124 6.58 15.29 -1.41
C TRP A 124 5.28 16.04 -1.15
N LEU A 125 4.21 15.34 -0.75
CA LEU A 125 2.95 15.97 -0.35
C LEU A 125 3.18 17.03 0.74
N VAL A 126 3.88 16.66 1.82
CA VAL A 126 4.19 17.57 2.94
C VAL A 126 5.11 18.74 2.54
N LYS A 127 5.86 18.61 1.44
CA LYS A 127 6.71 19.70 0.91
C LYS A 127 5.98 20.61 -0.08
N ALA A 128 4.90 20.11 -0.68
CA ALA A 128 4.07 20.85 -1.61
C ALA A 128 2.97 21.65 -0.89
N ASP A 129 2.59 21.20 0.31
CA ASP A 129 1.83 21.95 1.32
C ASP A 129 2.70 23.04 1.99
#